data_AF-A0A3N5K7G3-F1
#
_entry.id   AF-A0A3N5K7G3-F1
#
_cell.length_a   1.000
_cell.length_b   1.000
_cell.length_c   1.000
_cell.angle_alpha   90.00
_cell.angle_beta   90.00
_cell.angle_gamma   90.00
#
_symmetry.space_group_name_H-M   'P 1'
#
loop_
_entity.id
_entity.type
_entity.pdbx_description
1 polymer ?
#
loop_
_entity_poly.entity_id
_entity_poly.type
_entity_poly.pdbx_seq_one_letter_code
_entity_poly.pdbx_strand_id
1 'polypeptide(L)'
;EAGRVAGLEGILRAYELLLDDRLGRVKALVTTAAPLEAEAQTELRRRLGEVTGKDVYLELRQDPTLLGGVVTQVGSRVYDGSLKTQLARLRDEMARA
;
A
#
# COMPACT_ATOMS: atom_id res chain seq x y z
N GLU A 1 -11.21 -32.31 12.56
CA GLU A 1 -11.14 -31.76 11.19
C GLU A 1 -10.88 -30.25 11.08
N ALA A 2 -11.05 -29.45 12.16
CA ALA A 2 -10.84 -27.99 12.15
C ALA A 2 -9.40 -27.50 11.84
N GLY A 3 -8.38 -28.34 12.04
CA GLY A 3 -6.98 -27.95 11.80
C GLY A 3 -6.58 -27.79 10.33
N ARG A 4 -7.30 -28.43 9.39
CA ARG A 4 -7.02 -28.32 7.94
C ARG A 4 -7.53 -27.00 7.34
N VAL A 5 -8.61 -26.45 7.89
CA VAL A 5 -9.18 -25.17 7.45
C VAL A 5 -8.30 -24.01 7.89
N ALA A 6 -7.70 -24.09 9.08
CA ALA A 6 -6.77 -23.07 9.59
C ALA A 6 -5.51 -22.93 8.71
N GLY A 7 -5.05 -24.01 8.08
CA GLY A 7 -3.92 -23.97 7.14
C GLY A 7 -4.23 -23.31 5.79
N LEU A 8 -5.51 -23.19 5.43
CA LEU A 8 -5.95 -22.71 4.13
C LEU A 8 -5.54 -21.26 3.88
N GLU A 9 -5.63 -20.40 4.89
CA GLU A 9 -5.18 -19.01 4.76
C GLU A 9 -3.67 -18.89 4.53
N GLY A 10 -2.88 -19.75 5.19
CA GLY A 10 -1.43 -19.79 5.00
C GLY A 10 -1.06 -20.19 3.58
N ILE A 11 -1.75 -21.20 3.04
CA ILE A 11 -1.59 -21.66 1.66
C ILE A 11 -2.02 -20.56 0.68
N LEU A 12 -3.14 -19.88 0.93
CA LEU A 12 -3.62 -18.79 0.10
C LEU A 12 -2.59 -17.65 0.01
N ARG A 13 -2.06 -17.21 1.15
CA ARG A 13 -1.01 -16.18 1.20
C ARG A 13 0.25 -16.60 0.43
N ALA A 14 0.68 -17.84 0.59
CA ALA A 14 1.84 -18.36 -0.13
C ALA A 14 1.60 -18.44 -1.65
N TYR A 15 0.38 -18.83 -2.06
CA TYR A 15 -0.01 -18.87 -3.46
C TYR A 15 -0.04 -17.47 -4.08
N GLU A 16 -0.60 -16.47 -3.39
CA GLU A 16 -0.62 -15.07 -3.85
C GLU A 16 0.80 -14.53 -4.06
N LEU A 17 1.72 -14.80 -3.14
CA LEU A 17 3.12 -14.40 -3.28
C LEU A 17 3.79 -15.04 -4.49
N LEU A 18 3.59 -16.34 -4.72
CA LEU A 18 4.13 -17.05 -5.88
C LEU A 18 3.49 -16.58 -7.20
N LEU A 19 2.20 -16.25 -7.18
CA LEU A 19 1.48 -15.74 -8.33
C LEU A 19 1.98 -14.35 -8.73
N ASP A 20 2.18 -13.46 -7.76
CA ASP A 20 2.69 -12.11 -8.00
C ASP A 20 4.13 -12.15 -8.53
N ASP A 21 4.98 -13.02 -7.98
CA ASP A 21 6.34 -13.23 -8.50
C ASP A 21 6.33 -13.77 -9.93
N ARG A 22 5.48 -14.76 -10.22
CA ARG A 22 5.34 -15.34 -11.57
C ARG A 22 4.77 -14.37 -12.60
N LEU A 23 3.91 -13.45 -12.18
CA LEU A 23 3.37 -12.39 -13.03
C LEU A 23 4.32 -11.19 -13.16
N GLY A 24 5.46 -11.21 -12.47
CA GLY A 24 6.43 -10.11 -12.48
C GLY A 24 5.85 -8.81 -11.93
N ARG A 25 4.80 -8.90 -11.10
CA ARG A 25 4.07 -7.74 -10.58
C ARG A 25 4.31 -7.59 -9.09
N VAL A 26 4.21 -6.37 -8.59
CA VAL A 26 4.26 -6.07 -7.16
C VAL A 26 2.94 -5.47 -6.71
N LYS A 27 2.40 -6.03 -5.64
CA LYS A 27 1.19 -5.52 -5.01
C LYS A 27 1.50 -4.24 -4.23
N ALA A 28 0.77 -3.19 -4.54
CA ALA A 28 0.83 -1.90 -3.87
C ALA A 28 -0.53 -1.61 -3.20
N LEU A 29 -0.57 -1.73 -1.87
CA LEU A 29 -1.75 -1.38 -1.07
C LEU A 29 -1.76 0.13 -0.86
N VAL A 30 -2.72 0.83 -1.48
CA VAL A 30 -2.86 2.28 -1.38
C VAL A 30 -4.04 2.59 -0.49
N THR A 31 -3.78 3.15 0.69
CA THR A 31 -4.82 3.54 1.65
C THR A 31 -5.01 5.06 1.62
N THR A 32 -6.24 5.51 1.38
CA THR A 32 -6.57 6.94 1.23
C THR A 32 -7.75 7.37 2.07
N ALA A 33 -7.74 8.64 2.49
CA ALA A 33 -8.84 9.27 3.22
C ALA A 33 -10.09 9.48 2.36
N ALA A 34 -9.87 9.83 1.08
CA ALA A 34 -10.90 10.15 0.10
C ALA A 34 -10.74 9.24 -1.13
N PRO A 35 -11.81 9.03 -1.92
CA PRO A 35 -11.72 8.31 -3.18
C PRO A 35 -10.68 8.95 -4.10
N LEU A 36 -9.83 8.12 -4.71
CA LEU A 36 -8.85 8.58 -5.69
C LEU A 36 -9.51 8.70 -7.07
N GLU A 37 -9.34 9.83 -7.73
CA GLU A 37 -9.71 10.01 -9.13
C GLU A 37 -8.90 9.07 -10.05
N ALA A 38 -9.48 8.69 -11.18
CA ALA A 38 -8.89 7.72 -12.09
C ALA A 38 -7.55 8.20 -12.70
N GLU A 39 -7.39 9.51 -12.95
CA GLU A 39 -6.11 10.07 -13.40
C GLU A 39 -5.02 9.92 -12.33
N ALA A 40 -5.36 10.19 -11.06
CA ALA A 40 -4.43 10.04 -9.94
C ALA A 40 -3.98 8.58 -9.77
N GLN A 41 -4.89 7.61 -9.95
CA GLN A 41 -4.53 6.19 -9.89
C GLN A 41 -3.55 5.79 -10.99
N THR A 42 -3.77 6.29 -12.21
CA THR A 42 -2.93 6.00 -13.37
C THR A 42 -1.53 6.57 -13.19
N GLU A 43 -1.43 7.82 -12.72
CA GLU A 43 -0.14 8.45 -12.44
C GLU A 43 0.59 7.77 -11.27
N LEU A 44 -0.13 7.34 -10.23
CA LEU A 44 0.46 6.61 -9.11
C LEU A 44 1.03 5.27 -9.58
N ARG A 45 0.29 4.53 -10.42
CA ARG A 45 0.74 3.26 -11.01
C ARG A 45 2.01 3.45 -11.82
N ARG A 46 2.05 4.49 -12.67
CA ARG A 46 3.22 4.83 -13.49
C ARG A 46 4.44 5.12 -12.63
N ARG A 47 4.32 6.02 -11.66
CA ARG A 47 5.44 6.39 -10.77
C ARG A 47 5.92 5.23 -9.92
N LEU A 48 5.01 4.44 -9.37
CA LEU A 48 5.40 3.26 -8.59
C LEU A 48 6.07 2.22 -9.49
N GLY A 49 5.61 2.04 -10.73
CA GLY A 49 6.25 1.19 -11.73
C GLY A 49 7.68 1.63 -12.04
N GLU A 50 7.91 2.93 -12.22
CA GLU A 50 9.25 3.51 -12.43
C GLU A 50 10.18 3.29 -11.22
N VAL A 51 9.67 3.48 -10.00
CA VAL A 51 10.47 3.33 -8.77
C VAL A 51 10.80 1.85 -8.48
N THR A 52 9.88 0.94 -8.80
CA THR A 52 9.99 -0.50 -8.46
C THR A 52 10.58 -1.34 -9.58
N GLY A 53 10.55 -0.84 -10.83
CA GLY A 53 10.97 -1.58 -12.02
C GLY A 53 10.09 -2.78 -12.36
N LYS A 54 8.89 -2.89 -11.76
CA LYS A 54 7.93 -3.99 -11.94
C LYS A 54 6.54 -3.46 -12.26
N ASP A 55 5.66 -4.31 -12.80
CA ASP A 55 4.26 -3.93 -12.98
C ASP A 55 3.59 -3.80 -11.60
N VAL A 56 2.98 -2.65 -11.33
CA VAL A 56 2.37 -2.38 -10.01
C VAL A 56 0.88 -2.67 -10.08
N TYR A 57 0.42 -3.58 -9.22
CA TYR A 57 -1.00 -3.84 -8.99
C TYR A 57 -1.48 -3.02 -7.79
N LEU A 58 -2.30 -2.00 -8.05
CA LEU A 58 -2.84 -1.12 -7.02
C LEU A 58 -4.07 -1.76 -6.36
N GLU A 59 -3.99 -2.07 -5.07
CA GLU A 59 -5.15 -2.38 -4.23
C GLU A 59 -5.52 -1.11 -3.43
N LEU A 60 -6.62 -0.47 -3.82
CA LEU A 60 -7.12 0.73 -3.17
C LEU A 60 -7.96 0.37 -1.95
N ARG A 61 -7.62 0.96 -0.80
CA ARG A 61 -8.43 0.90 0.42
C ARG A 61 -8.78 2.31 0.88
N GLN A 62 -10.02 2.50 1.27
CA GLN A 62 -10.45 3.76 1.84
C GLN A 62 -10.46 3.65 3.36
N ASP A 63 -9.74 4.54 4.03
CA ASP A 63 -9.74 4.67 5.48
C ASP A 63 -10.02 6.13 5.85
N PRO A 64 -11.27 6.46 6.24
CA PRO A 64 -11.65 7.82 6.61
C PRO A 64 -11.00 8.30 7.92
N THR A 65 -10.31 7.43 8.68
CA THR A 65 -9.53 7.84 9.86
C THR A 65 -8.21 8.52 9.49
N LEU A 66 -7.78 8.39 8.24
CA LEU A 66 -6.71 9.21 7.68
C LEU A 66 -7.22 10.65 7.55
N LEU A 67 -6.63 11.57 8.30
CA LEU A 67 -6.92 13.02 8.21
C LEU A 67 -6.61 13.61 6.81
N GLY A 68 -5.84 12.87 6.00
CA GLY A 68 -5.55 13.16 4.61
C GLY A 68 -4.22 12.56 4.14
N GLY A 69 -4.04 12.47 2.82
CA GLY A 69 -2.85 11.92 2.17
C GLY A 69 -2.95 10.46 1.75
N VAL A 70 -1.83 9.90 1.26
CA VAL A 70 -1.74 8.57 0.66
C VAL A 70 -0.75 7.71 1.44
N VAL A 71 -1.14 6.52 1.87
CA VAL A 71 -0.22 5.52 2.41
C VAL A 71 -0.12 4.38 1.41
N THR A 72 1.06 4.16 0.86
CA THR A 72 1.27 3.13 -0.18
C THR A 72 2.25 2.08 0.31
N GLN A 73 1.79 0.85 0.52
CA GLN A 73 2.65 -0.28 0.86
C GLN A 73 2.94 -1.12 -0.37
N VAL A 74 4.20 -1.20 -0.79
CA VAL A 74 4.66 -1.97 -1.93
C VAL A 74 5.47 -3.17 -1.43
N GLY A 75 4.90 -4.37 -1.52
CA GLY A 75 5.52 -5.57 -0.96
C GLY A 75 5.79 -5.42 0.54
N SER A 76 7.07 -5.40 0.92
CA SER A 76 7.54 -5.20 2.31
C SER A 76 7.90 -3.76 2.67
N ARG A 77 7.84 -2.81 1.71
CA ARG A 77 8.18 -1.40 1.93
C ARG A 77 6.94 -0.55 2.06
N VAL A 78 6.82 0.18 3.15
CA VAL A 78 5.75 1.15 3.36
C VAL A 78 6.26 2.53 2.96
N TYR A 79 5.64 3.11 1.93
CA TYR A 79 5.81 4.49 1.51
C TYR A 79 4.66 5.32 2.10
N ASP A 80 4.92 5.97 3.22
CA ASP A 80 3.94 6.80 3.92
C ASP A 80 4.06 8.27 3.46
N GLY A 81 3.08 8.70 2.65
CA GLY A 81 2.88 10.09 2.24
C GLY A 81 1.63 10.70 2.88
N SER A 82 1.22 10.23 4.06
CA SER A 82 0.05 10.77 4.74
C SER A 82 0.31 12.16 5.31
N LEU A 83 -0.69 13.04 5.24
CA LEU A 83 -0.66 14.37 5.87
C LEU A 83 -0.54 14.25 7.39
N LYS A 84 -1.03 13.15 7.97
CA LYS A 84 -0.85 12.80 9.39
C LYS A 84 0.63 12.67 9.75
N THR A 85 1.42 11.98 8.92
CA THR A 85 2.85 11.80 9.16
C THR A 85 3.63 13.09 8.93
N GLN A 86 3.22 13.92 7.95
CA GLN A 86 3.80 15.26 7.79
C GLN A 86 3.49 16.18 8.98
N LEU A 87 2.23 16.23 9.47
CA LEU A 87 1.89 17.01 10.66
C LEU A 87 2.60 16.49 11.92
N ALA A 88 2.71 15.17 12.08
CA ALA A 88 3.42 14.58 13.20
C ALA A 88 4.90 14.95 13.20
N ARG A 89 5.56 14.93 12.03
CA ARG A 89 6.94 15.40 11.88
C ARG A 89 7.06 16.88 12.22
N LEU A 90 6.16 17.73 11.72
CA LEU A 90 6.18 19.17 12.01
C LEU A 90 5.99 19.46 13.50
N ARG A 91 5.07 18.73 14.16
CA ARG A 91 4.85 18.83 15.61
C ARG A 91 6.09 18.40 16.39
N ASP A 92 6.74 17.31 15.99
CA ASP A 92 7.95 16.84 16.65
C ASP A 92 9.14 17.80 16.43
N GLU A 93 9.22 18.48 15.28
CA GLU A 93 10.19 19.55 15.02
C GLU A 93 9.91 20.78 15.90
N MET A 94 8.64 21.19 16.04
CA MET A 94 8.25 22.30 16.91
C MET A 94 8.39 22.00 18.40
N ALA A 95 8.24 20.75 18.82
CA ALA A 95 8.43 20.34 20.22
C ALA A 95 9.90 20.20 20.61
N ARG A 96 10.82 20.18 19.63
CA ARG A 96 12.28 20.14 19.84
C ARG A 96 12.94 21.52 19.70
N ALA A 97 12.19 22.54 19.26
CA ALA A 97 12.59 23.95 19.23
C ALA A 97 12.22 24.65 20.54
#